data_AF-A0A7Z7YPX1-F1
#
_entry.id   AF-A0A7Z7YPX1-F1
#
_cell.length_a   1.000
_cell.length_b   1.000
_cell.length_c   1.000
_cell.angle_alpha   90.00
_cell.angle_beta   90.00
_cell.angle_gamma   90.00
#
_symmetry.space_group_name_H-M   'P 1'
#
loop_
_entity.id
_entity.type
_entity.pdbx_description
1 polymer ?
#
loop_
_entity_poly.entity_id
_entity_poly.type
_entity_poly.pdbx_seq_one_letter_code
_entity_poly.pdbx_strand_id
1 'polypeptide(L)'
;MSENTALPRISWSMLLRAAPHFSQAIYDAIADTPINQLAPKIRAICYWDIFCSEVCNGGVAQYLYNQSITLPQFELAPEFVAEHPLLVDALPFMRQVHSAWQEVATDVLQSHQQGEWPEEFFNKYIPVFDNLQTEFFRVSRKISCRIDYDIIQSPHDYFLIAPMDAASKSGVSYVEKHSNEGILYRFRFVDGFPVGPNIFELKNGECIVIRFTAGRDLLIIEQPDYTGCSQQTFHFPSLLSAEWHFDGRKRLQHFQTRRALWHQHGLDESYNKDGSINSCELSLNDTKIRSEYYSREGKIDSEIQNFQQQEYKIRYWPSGSVNTRLIIESNSNSSRERYLQCCDENGKDLLLNGTGRLFEVLTASEDGTVLRWRECDVFSGYLQGIRIWKERGQEVQSEMFHEGYIQH
;
A
#
# COMPACT_ATOMS: atom_id res chain seq x y z
N MET A 1 32.32 17.91 26.40
CA MET A 1 32.04 18.92 25.36
C MET A 1 30.68 18.57 24.80
N SER A 2 29.65 19.39 25.02
CA SER A 2 28.33 19.15 24.43
C SER A 2 28.41 19.50 22.96
N GLU A 3 28.56 18.49 22.10
CA GLU A 3 28.29 18.68 20.68
C GLU A 3 26.85 19.21 20.56
N ASN A 4 26.70 20.40 19.97
CA ASN A 4 25.40 20.99 19.70
C ASN A 4 24.67 20.05 18.75
N THR A 5 23.82 19.18 19.30
CA THR A 5 22.94 18.32 18.51
C THR A 5 21.86 19.21 17.90
N ALA A 6 21.98 19.47 16.60
CA ALA A 6 21.11 20.40 15.90
C ALA A 6 19.86 19.66 15.39
N LEU A 7 18.69 20.24 15.62
CA LEU A 7 17.49 19.86 14.88
C LEU A 7 17.62 20.29 13.41
N PRO A 8 17.16 19.48 12.44
CA PRO A 8 17.17 19.84 11.03
C PRO A 8 16.40 21.13 10.76
N ARG A 9 16.93 21.98 9.90
CA ARG A 9 16.26 23.23 9.49
C ARG A 9 15.32 22.95 8.33
N ILE A 10 14.07 23.40 8.46
CA ILE A 10 13.08 23.25 7.39
C ILE A 10 12.20 24.49 7.29
N SER A 11 11.57 24.68 6.14
CA SER A 11 10.47 25.62 5.99
C SER A 11 9.14 24.90 6.11
N TRP A 12 8.10 25.56 6.59
CA TRP A 12 6.77 24.98 6.65
C TRP A 12 6.26 24.47 5.29
N SER A 13 6.56 25.16 4.19
CA SER A 13 6.15 24.73 2.86
C SER A 13 6.87 23.45 2.41
N MET A 14 8.06 23.15 2.92
CA MET A 14 8.73 21.87 2.70
C MET A 14 8.12 20.78 3.58
N LEU A 15 7.90 21.05 4.87
CA LEU A 15 7.27 20.09 5.79
C LEU A 15 5.87 19.67 5.30
N LEU A 16 5.03 20.64 4.91
CA LEU A 16 3.68 20.37 4.42
C LEU A 16 3.68 19.55 3.13
N ARG A 17 4.66 19.75 2.23
CA ARG A 17 4.77 18.97 0.99
C ARG A 17 5.19 17.52 1.20
N ALA A 18 5.72 17.18 2.38
CA ALA A 18 6.00 15.79 2.73
C ALA A 18 4.73 15.01 3.10
N ALA A 19 3.56 15.65 3.19
CA ALA A 19 2.30 14.98 3.46
C ALA A 19 2.04 13.83 2.47
N PRO A 20 1.59 12.65 2.93
CA PRO A 20 1.23 12.32 4.32
C PRO A 20 2.39 11.78 5.19
N HIS A 21 3.60 11.66 4.64
CA HIS A 21 4.78 11.04 5.27
C HIS A 21 5.79 12.09 5.75
N PHE A 22 5.49 12.72 6.89
CA PHE A 22 6.28 13.84 7.43
C PHE A 22 7.66 13.42 7.93
N SER A 23 7.86 12.14 8.28
CA SER A 23 9.21 11.62 8.59
C SER A 23 10.17 11.76 7.40
N GLN A 24 9.68 11.70 6.14
CA GLN A 24 10.50 11.91 4.95
C GLN A 24 11.14 13.30 4.93
N ALA A 25 10.47 14.31 5.51
CA ALA A 25 10.99 15.66 5.58
C ALA A 25 12.28 15.76 6.44
N ILE A 26 12.51 14.80 7.35
CA ILE A 26 13.76 14.71 8.11
C ILE A 26 14.91 14.45 7.15
N TYR A 27 14.79 13.44 6.28
CA TYR A 27 15.81 13.08 5.31
C TYR A 27 16.16 14.22 4.36
N ASP A 28 15.13 14.89 3.83
CA ASP A 28 15.30 16.02 2.92
C ASP A 28 16.00 17.21 3.62
N ALA A 29 15.82 17.35 4.93
CA ALA A 29 16.38 18.46 5.72
C ALA A 29 17.77 18.18 6.29
N ILE A 30 18.17 16.91 6.44
CA ILE A 30 19.48 16.55 6.97
C ILE A 30 20.55 16.38 5.89
N ALA A 31 20.20 16.05 4.64
CA ALA A 31 21.05 15.74 3.46
C ALA A 31 22.57 15.49 3.69
N ASP A 32 23.34 16.47 4.15
CA ASP A 32 24.80 16.39 4.36
C ASP A 32 25.24 16.22 5.83
N THR A 33 24.30 16.13 6.77
CA THR A 33 24.55 16.04 8.21
C THR A 33 24.73 14.57 8.62
N PRO A 34 25.89 14.19 9.16
CA PRO A 34 26.11 12.84 9.68
C PRO A 34 25.09 12.46 10.76
N ILE A 35 24.57 11.23 10.69
CA ILE A 35 23.50 10.74 11.60
C ILE A 35 23.90 10.86 13.09
N ASN A 36 25.18 10.67 13.42
CA ASN A 36 25.69 10.77 14.78
C ASN A 36 25.67 12.20 15.37
N GLN A 37 25.58 13.24 14.51
CA GLN A 37 25.49 14.65 14.93
C GLN A 37 24.05 15.12 15.14
N LEU A 38 23.07 14.29 14.80
CA LEU A 38 21.65 14.61 14.94
C LEU A 38 21.20 14.56 16.39
N ALA A 39 20.16 15.32 16.71
CA ALA A 39 19.47 15.21 18.00
C ALA A 39 18.97 13.79 18.26
N PRO A 40 19.00 13.29 19.51
CA PRO A 40 18.64 11.90 19.84
C PRO A 40 17.32 11.41 19.23
N LYS A 41 16.27 12.24 19.31
CA LYS A 41 14.94 11.92 18.75
C LYS A 41 14.99 11.74 17.22
N ILE A 42 15.77 12.56 16.52
CA ILE A 42 15.92 12.50 15.05
C ILE A 42 16.79 11.31 14.65
N ARG A 43 17.91 11.14 15.35
CA ARG A 43 18.80 10.01 15.15
C ARG A 43 18.04 8.69 15.29
N ALA A 44 17.25 8.53 16.34
CA ALA A 44 16.44 7.35 16.57
C ALA A 44 15.50 7.03 15.38
N ILE A 45 14.85 8.06 14.80
CA ILE A 45 14.03 7.88 13.58
C ILE A 45 14.88 7.44 12.40
N CYS A 46 16.03 8.08 12.16
CA CYS A 46 16.92 7.70 11.05
C CYS A 46 17.42 6.25 11.16
N TYR A 47 17.82 5.81 12.35
CA TYR A 47 18.23 4.41 12.57
C TYR A 47 17.06 3.44 12.34
N TRP A 48 15.86 3.80 12.81
CA TRP A 48 14.66 3.01 12.61
C TRP A 48 14.26 2.91 11.15
N ASP A 49 14.27 4.01 10.40
CA ASP A 49 13.86 4.07 9.01
C ASP A 49 14.88 3.37 8.09
N ILE A 50 16.19 3.46 8.37
CA ILE A 50 17.23 2.66 7.70
C ILE A 50 16.98 1.17 7.91
N PHE A 51 16.75 0.78 9.17
CA PHE A 51 16.44 -0.59 9.51
C PHE A 51 15.16 -1.08 8.83
N CYS A 52 14.11 -0.26 8.81
CA CYS A 52 12.87 -0.57 8.12
C CYS A 52 13.09 -0.77 6.63
N SER A 53 13.82 0.13 5.98
CA SER A 53 14.09 0.07 4.54
C SER A 53 14.81 -1.22 4.17
N GLU A 54 15.86 -1.59 4.90
CA GLU A 54 16.63 -2.80 4.64
C GLU A 54 15.80 -4.07 4.86
N VAL A 55 15.08 -4.15 5.98
CA VAL A 55 14.24 -5.32 6.29
C VAL A 55 13.07 -5.46 5.33
N CYS A 56 12.45 -4.35 4.89
CA CYS A 56 11.41 -4.38 3.86
C CYS A 56 11.95 -4.84 2.50
N ASN A 57 13.16 -4.44 2.12
CA ASN A 57 13.71 -4.71 0.78
C ASN A 57 14.34 -6.10 0.65
N GLY A 58 15.07 -6.58 1.65
CA GLY A 58 15.76 -7.87 1.59
C GLY A 58 15.87 -8.60 2.92
N GLY A 59 15.03 -8.24 3.89
CA GLY A 59 14.95 -8.92 5.17
C GLY A 59 16.11 -8.61 6.13
N VAL A 60 16.12 -9.33 7.25
CA VAL A 60 17.10 -9.13 8.33
C VAL A 60 18.53 -9.39 7.84
N ALA A 61 18.73 -10.39 6.97
CA ALA A 61 20.05 -10.70 6.41
C ALA A 61 20.64 -9.52 5.63
N GLN A 62 19.83 -8.86 4.78
CA GLN A 62 20.26 -7.68 4.04
C GLN A 62 20.65 -6.53 4.98
N TYR A 63 19.87 -6.29 6.03
CA TYR A 63 20.21 -5.28 7.04
C TYR A 63 21.56 -5.55 7.71
N LEU A 64 21.77 -6.77 8.22
CA LEU A 64 23.01 -7.14 8.89
C LEU A 64 24.23 -7.04 7.95
N TYR A 65 24.07 -7.47 6.70
CA TYR A 65 25.14 -7.38 5.71
C TYR A 65 25.42 -5.91 5.36
N ASN A 66 24.44 -5.14 4.86
CA ASN A 66 24.68 -3.80 4.35
C ASN A 66 25.09 -2.80 5.44
N GLN A 67 24.42 -2.85 6.59
CA GLN A 67 24.53 -1.78 7.59
C GLN A 67 25.65 -2.01 8.61
N SER A 68 26.19 -3.22 8.74
CA SER A 68 27.32 -3.49 9.64
C SER A 68 28.59 -2.69 9.32
N ILE A 69 28.78 -2.28 8.06
CA ILE A 69 29.95 -1.49 7.63
C ILE A 69 29.61 -0.03 7.26
N THR A 70 28.33 0.27 6.98
CA THR A 70 27.91 1.60 6.50
C THR A 70 27.25 2.46 7.58
N LEU A 71 26.57 1.84 8.55
CA LEU A 71 25.88 2.56 9.61
C LEU A 71 26.85 2.88 10.76
N PRO A 72 27.04 4.17 11.12
CA PRO A 72 27.90 4.52 12.25
C PRO A 72 27.44 3.83 13.54
N GLN A 73 28.37 3.26 14.30
CA GLN A 73 28.07 2.63 15.60
C GLN A 73 26.90 1.63 15.49
N PHE A 74 26.93 0.79 14.45
CA PHE A 74 25.90 -0.18 14.12
C PHE A 74 25.45 -1.00 15.34
N GLU A 75 26.38 -1.47 16.16
CA GLU A 75 26.08 -2.30 17.34
C GLU A 75 25.27 -1.58 18.42
N LEU A 76 25.26 -0.24 18.40
CA LEU A 76 24.50 0.61 19.31
C LEU A 76 23.15 1.07 18.74
N ALA A 77 22.76 0.57 17.56
CA ALA A 77 21.49 0.93 16.93
C ALA A 77 20.26 0.72 17.86
N PRO A 78 20.14 -0.39 18.62
CA PRO A 78 19.02 -0.55 19.56
C PRO A 78 18.98 0.53 20.65
N GLU A 79 20.13 0.97 21.14
CA GLU A 79 20.27 2.02 22.14
C GLU A 79 19.85 3.38 21.57
N PHE A 80 20.25 3.70 20.34
CA PHE A 80 19.82 4.93 19.67
C PHE A 80 18.33 4.95 19.39
N VAL A 81 17.76 3.83 18.92
CA VAL A 81 16.32 3.73 18.70
C VAL A 81 15.53 3.89 20.00
N ALA A 82 16.09 3.47 21.14
CA ALA A 82 15.46 3.63 22.45
C ALA A 82 15.35 5.10 22.91
N GLU A 83 16.06 6.02 22.27
CA GLU A 83 15.99 7.46 22.56
C GLU A 83 14.64 8.08 22.12
N HIS A 84 13.83 7.37 21.32
CA HIS A 84 12.50 7.81 20.91
C HIS A 84 11.37 7.04 21.62
N PRO A 85 10.48 7.72 22.37
CA PRO A 85 9.41 7.05 23.14
C PRO A 85 8.44 6.20 22.30
N LEU A 86 8.20 6.59 21.04
CA LEU A 86 7.31 5.83 20.14
C LEU A 86 7.94 4.58 19.53
N LEU A 87 9.26 4.41 19.64
CA LEU A 87 9.99 3.26 19.10
C LEU A 87 10.14 2.12 20.13
N VAL A 88 9.65 2.30 21.36
CA VAL A 88 9.75 1.28 22.43
C VAL A 88 9.16 -0.07 22.00
N ASP A 89 8.07 -0.06 21.24
CA ASP A 89 7.42 -1.27 20.73
C ASP A 89 8.28 -2.03 19.69
N ALA A 90 9.24 -1.36 19.04
CA ALA A 90 10.18 -1.96 18.08
C ALA A 90 11.44 -2.54 18.73
N LEU A 91 11.80 -2.07 19.94
CA LEU A 91 13.06 -2.44 20.61
C LEU A 91 13.26 -3.95 20.81
N PRO A 92 12.23 -4.75 21.20
CA PRO A 92 12.44 -6.19 21.40
C PRO A 92 12.97 -6.88 20.15
N PHE A 93 12.41 -6.56 18.98
CA PHE A 93 12.83 -7.13 17.70
C PHE A 93 14.21 -6.62 17.28
N MET A 94 14.48 -5.31 17.37
CA MET A 94 15.83 -4.78 17.05
C MET A 94 16.90 -5.42 17.92
N ARG A 95 16.64 -5.60 19.22
CA ARG A 95 17.57 -6.29 20.13
C ARG A 95 17.78 -7.75 19.75
N GLN A 96 16.75 -8.45 19.28
CA GLN A 96 16.90 -9.83 18.81
C GLN A 96 17.74 -9.91 17.53
N VAL A 97 17.52 -9.00 16.57
CA VAL A 97 18.36 -8.89 15.37
C VAL A 97 19.82 -8.62 15.72
N HIS A 98 20.07 -7.66 16.63
CA HIS A 98 21.43 -7.31 17.08
C HIS A 98 22.06 -8.35 18.02
N SER A 99 21.26 -9.19 18.67
CA SER A 99 21.77 -10.37 19.39
C SER A 99 22.26 -11.42 18.40
N ALA A 100 21.49 -11.66 17.32
CA ALA A 100 21.93 -12.54 16.23
C ALA A 100 23.21 -12.01 15.59
N TRP A 101 23.37 -10.68 15.42
CA TRP A 101 24.60 -10.09 14.90
C TRP A 101 25.87 -10.61 15.59
N GLN A 102 25.86 -10.78 16.92
CA GLN A 102 27.02 -11.27 17.67
C GLN A 102 27.49 -12.66 17.23
N GLU A 103 26.58 -13.50 16.74
CA GLU A 103 26.90 -14.85 16.26
C GLU A 103 27.39 -14.87 14.81
N VAL A 104 27.04 -13.85 14.01
CA VAL A 104 27.27 -13.82 12.56
C VAL A 104 28.34 -12.81 12.13
N ALA A 105 28.75 -11.92 13.03
CA ALA A 105 29.58 -10.77 12.71
C ALA A 105 30.90 -11.15 12.04
N THR A 106 31.59 -12.20 12.54
CA THR A 106 32.88 -12.62 11.99
C THR A 106 32.76 -13.06 10.53
N ASP A 107 31.78 -13.93 10.23
CA ASP A 107 31.57 -14.45 8.89
C ASP A 107 31.13 -13.34 7.93
N VAL A 108 30.19 -12.48 8.34
CA VAL A 108 29.71 -11.35 7.52
C VAL A 108 30.83 -10.35 7.21
N LEU A 109 31.64 -9.98 8.20
CA LEU A 109 32.75 -9.04 7.99
C LEU A 109 33.86 -9.65 7.12
N GLN A 110 34.11 -10.96 7.22
CA GLN A 110 35.04 -11.65 6.34
C GLN A 110 34.53 -11.68 4.90
N SER A 111 33.24 -11.98 4.69
CA SER A 111 32.62 -11.97 3.36
C SER A 111 32.64 -10.58 2.71
N HIS A 112 32.46 -9.50 3.48
CA HIS A 112 32.66 -8.14 2.99
C HIS A 112 34.08 -7.88 2.46
N GLN A 113 35.11 -8.36 3.16
CA GLN A 113 36.50 -8.23 2.70
C GLN A 113 36.76 -8.98 1.38
N GLN A 114 35.99 -10.04 1.13
CA GLN A 114 36.08 -10.87 -0.06
C GLN A 114 35.16 -10.40 -1.19
N GLY A 115 34.23 -9.49 -0.91
CA GLY A 115 33.20 -9.04 -1.85
C GLY A 115 32.15 -10.11 -2.16
N GLU A 116 31.97 -11.07 -1.24
CA GLU A 116 31.05 -12.21 -1.41
C GLU A 116 29.85 -12.10 -0.47
N TRP A 117 28.74 -12.72 -0.86
CA TRP A 117 27.55 -12.86 -0.02
C TRP A 117 27.65 -14.15 0.79
N PRO A 118 27.51 -14.13 2.14
CA PRO A 118 27.65 -15.32 2.98
C PRO A 118 26.41 -16.23 2.93
N GLU A 119 26.15 -16.82 1.76
CA GLU A 119 24.92 -17.56 1.45
C GLU A 119 24.69 -18.76 2.37
N GLU A 120 25.68 -19.65 2.49
CA GLU A 120 25.58 -20.87 3.32
C GLU A 120 25.26 -20.56 4.78
N PHE A 121 25.81 -19.45 5.27
CA PHE A 121 25.63 -19.04 6.65
C PHE A 121 24.25 -18.41 6.86
N PHE A 122 23.82 -17.47 6.01
CA PHE A 122 22.47 -16.91 6.12
C PHE A 122 21.39 -17.97 5.94
N ASN A 123 21.59 -18.97 5.07
CA ASN A 123 20.69 -20.10 4.91
C ASN A 123 20.41 -20.86 6.21
N LYS A 124 21.39 -20.95 7.12
CA LYS A 124 21.23 -21.57 8.44
C LYS A 124 20.28 -20.80 9.36
N TYR A 125 20.21 -19.48 9.22
CA TYR A 125 19.42 -18.58 10.07
C TYR A 125 18.14 -18.05 9.40
N ILE A 126 17.88 -18.39 8.14
CA ILE A 126 16.64 -18.02 7.42
C ILE A 126 15.39 -18.20 8.29
N PRO A 127 15.14 -19.34 8.96
CA PRO A 127 13.92 -19.50 9.75
C PRO A 127 13.78 -18.49 10.89
N VAL A 128 14.91 -18.08 11.49
CA VAL A 128 14.94 -17.08 12.55
C VAL A 128 14.70 -15.68 11.96
N PHE A 129 15.38 -15.35 10.86
CA PHE A 129 15.23 -14.07 10.17
C PHE A 129 13.83 -13.86 9.61
N ASP A 130 13.22 -14.89 9.02
CA ASP A 130 11.85 -14.84 8.48
C ASP A 130 10.82 -14.61 9.58
N ASN A 131 10.99 -15.26 10.74
CA ASN A 131 10.11 -15.02 11.89
C ASN A 131 10.24 -13.58 12.40
N LEU A 132 11.47 -13.11 12.56
CA LEU A 132 11.76 -11.75 13.01
C LEU A 132 11.22 -10.69 12.02
N GLN A 133 11.36 -10.93 10.72
CA GLN A 133 10.80 -10.08 9.67
C GLN A 133 9.27 -10.07 9.69
N THR A 134 8.63 -11.22 9.93
CA THR A 134 7.18 -11.30 10.08
C THR A 134 6.69 -10.51 11.28
N GLU A 135 7.39 -10.60 12.42
CA GLU A 135 7.06 -9.83 13.62
C GLU A 135 7.25 -8.31 13.41
N PHE A 136 8.32 -7.91 12.72
CA PHE A 136 8.58 -6.53 12.33
C PHE A 136 7.43 -5.90 11.54
N PHE A 137 6.94 -6.60 10.51
CA PHE A 137 5.87 -6.08 9.66
C PHE A 137 4.55 -5.86 10.41
N ARG A 138 4.34 -6.57 11.53
CA ARG A 138 3.14 -6.35 12.37
C ARG A 138 3.14 -5.01 13.10
N VAL A 139 4.30 -4.44 13.39
CA VAL A 139 4.41 -3.23 14.24
C VAL A 139 4.89 -1.99 13.48
N SER A 140 5.63 -2.16 12.38
CA SER A 140 6.35 -1.06 11.73
C SER A 140 5.44 0.06 11.23
N ARG A 141 4.32 -0.23 10.55
CA ARG A 141 3.42 0.83 10.06
C ARG A 141 2.74 1.61 11.17
N LYS A 142 2.35 0.92 12.25
CA LYS A 142 1.75 1.56 13.41
C LYS A 142 2.73 2.55 14.03
N ILE A 143 4.01 2.18 14.06
CA ILE A 143 5.09 3.05 14.52
C ILE A 143 5.28 4.23 13.57
N SER A 144 5.45 4.01 12.26
CA SER A 144 5.60 5.09 11.27
C SER A 144 4.43 6.08 11.30
N CYS A 145 3.19 5.58 11.33
CA CYS A 145 2.00 6.44 11.45
C CYS A 145 1.98 7.25 12.76
N ARG A 146 2.41 6.65 13.87
CA ARG A 146 2.52 7.38 15.15
C ARG A 146 3.64 8.42 15.11
N ILE A 147 4.75 8.15 14.43
CA ILE A 147 5.84 9.12 14.23
C ILE A 147 5.34 10.29 13.39
N ASP A 148 4.71 10.03 12.24
CA ASP A 148 4.12 11.07 11.39
C ASP A 148 3.12 11.91 12.18
N TYR A 149 2.25 11.26 12.96
CA TYR A 149 1.31 11.95 13.84
C TYR A 149 2.01 12.84 14.87
N ASP A 150 3.04 12.33 15.57
CA ASP A 150 3.77 13.10 16.58
C ASP A 150 4.54 14.28 15.97
N ILE A 151 5.10 14.10 14.76
CA ILE A 151 5.71 15.18 13.99
C ILE A 151 4.68 16.28 13.70
N ILE A 152 3.48 15.93 13.26
CA ILE A 152 2.43 16.93 12.95
C ILE A 152 1.90 17.61 14.22
N GLN A 153 1.81 16.89 15.34
CA GLN A 153 1.38 17.46 16.62
C GLN A 153 2.41 18.46 17.16
N SER A 154 3.69 18.09 17.12
CA SER A 154 4.79 18.83 17.74
C SER A 154 5.98 19.00 16.78
N PRO A 155 5.82 19.71 15.64
CA PRO A 155 6.85 19.72 14.60
C PRO A 155 8.14 20.44 15.03
N HIS A 156 8.05 21.31 16.04
CA HIS A 156 9.21 21.98 16.64
C HIS A 156 10.09 21.05 17.49
N ASP A 157 9.60 19.89 17.91
CA ASP A 157 10.42 18.87 18.56
C ASP A 157 11.35 18.17 17.56
N TYR A 158 11.02 18.27 16.27
CA TYR A 158 11.70 17.59 15.19
C TYR A 158 12.50 18.52 14.28
N PHE A 159 12.08 19.77 14.17
CA PHE A 159 12.66 20.71 13.21
C PHE A 159 12.87 22.10 13.80
N LEU A 160 13.96 22.74 13.37
CA LEU A 160 14.09 24.20 13.40
C LEU A 160 13.31 24.78 12.23
N ILE A 161 12.04 25.07 12.46
CA ILE A 161 11.17 25.61 11.43
C ILE A 161 11.35 27.12 11.34
N ALA A 162 11.74 27.60 10.16
CA ALA A 162 11.84 29.03 9.92
C ALA A 162 10.46 29.69 10.10
N PRO A 163 10.35 30.78 10.89
CA PRO A 163 9.12 31.53 10.99
C PRO A 163 8.73 32.06 9.61
N MET A 164 7.45 32.04 9.29
CA MET A 164 6.94 32.71 8.10
C MET A 164 6.67 34.17 8.46
N ASP A 165 7.60 35.05 8.10
CA ASP A 165 7.52 36.49 8.39
C ASP A 165 6.24 37.17 7.87
N ALA A 166 5.58 36.56 6.88
CA ALA A 166 4.35 37.05 6.25
C ALA A 166 3.05 36.41 6.75
N ALA A 167 3.09 35.51 7.75
CA ALA A 167 1.88 34.84 8.24
C ALA A 167 1.05 35.76 9.14
N SER A 168 0.10 36.48 8.55
CA SER A 168 -0.93 37.16 9.33
C SER A 168 -1.78 36.13 10.10
N LYS A 169 -2.17 36.47 11.33
CA LYS A 169 -3.01 35.60 12.17
C LYS A 169 -4.44 35.43 11.66
N SER A 170 -4.85 36.23 10.68
CA SER A 170 -6.20 36.27 10.10
C SER A 170 -6.16 36.82 8.69
N GLY A 171 -6.97 36.25 7.79
CA GLY A 171 -7.05 36.62 6.38
C GLY A 171 -6.26 35.69 5.48
N VAL A 172 -5.97 36.17 4.27
CA VAL A 172 -5.20 35.45 3.26
C VAL A 172 -3.78 35.96 3.28
N SER A 173 -2.81 35.05 3.33
CA SER A 173 -1.39 35.37 3.23
C SER A 173 -0.73 34.43 2.24
N TYR A 174 0.36 34.88 1.62
CA TYR A 174 1.08 34.08 0.63
C TYR A 174 2.59 34.24 0.73
N VAL A 175 3.31 33.20 0.33
CA VAL A 175 4.76 33.18 0.18
C VAL A 175 5.11 32.60 -1.18
N GLU A 176 5.95 33.29 -1.95
CA GLU A 176 6.44 32.81 -3.22
C GLU A 176 7.76 32.05 -3.02
N LYS A 177 7.87 30.86 -3.60
CA LYS A 177 9.15 30.15 -3.71
C LYS A 177 9.69 30.33 -5.11
N HIS A 178 10.89 30.87 -5.21
CA HIS A 178 11.58 31.07 -6.48
C HIS A 178 12.59 29.95 -6.76
N SER A 179 12.75 29.62 -8.04
CA SER A 179 13.89 28.92 -8.62
C SER A 179 14.69 29.88 -9.51
N ASN A 180 15.80 29.41 -10.10
CA ASN A 180 16.59 30.20 -11.07
C ASN A 180 15.79 30.61 -12.32
N GLU A 181 14.64 29.96 -12.58
CA GLU A 181 13.78 30.20 -13.75
C GLU A 181 12.50 30.99 -13.42
N GLY A 182 12.36 31.52 -12.20
CA GLY A 182 11.21 32.30 -11.75
C GLY A 182 10.45 31.67 -10.59
N ILE A 183 9.14 31.94 -10.47
CA ILE A 183 8.31 31.39 -9.38
C ILE A 183 8.07 29.89 -9.62
N LEU A 184 8.47 29.06 -8.66
CA LEU A 184 8.24 27.62 -8.66
C LEU A 184 6.82 27.30 -8.17
N TYR A 185 6.41 27.90 -7.05
CA TYR A 185 5.05 27.82 -6.52
C TYR A 185 4.71 29.04 -5.67
N ARG A 186 3.41 29.35 -5.57
CA ARG A 186 2.87 30.27 -4.57
C ARG A 186 2.19 29.47 -3.48
N PHE A 187 2.63 29.67 -2.25
CA PHE A 187 2.03 29.05 -1.09
C PHE A 187 1.07 30.03 -0.44
N ARG A 188 -0.23 29.77 -0.57
CA ARG A 188 -1.32 30.58 -0.01
C ARG A 188 -1.94 29.84 1.17
N PHE A 189 -2.21 30.53 2.26
CA PHE A 189 -2.92 29.98 3.41
C PHE A 189 -4.01 30.94 3.85
N VAL A 190 -5.10 30.36 4.33
CA VAL A 190 -6.30 31.06 4.77
C VAL A 190 -6.55 30.65 6.20
N ASP A 191 -6.65 31.61 7.11
CA ASP A 191 -7.12 31.47 8.49
C ASP A 191 -6.69 30.17 9.21
N GLY A 192 -5.65 30.27 10.06
CA GLY A 192 -5.26 29.17 10.95
C GLY A 192 -4.13 28.28 10.42
N PHE A 193 -3.10 28.86 9.81
CA PHE A 193 -1.86 28.17 9.47
C PHE A 193 -1.21 27.50 10.70
N PRO A 194 -0.75 26.23 10.63
CA PRO A 194 -0.73 25.33 9.47
C PRO A 194 -1.98 24.44 9.33
N VAL A 195 -3.05 24.66 10.10
CA VAL A 195 -4.28 23.85 10.11
C VAL A 195 -5.19 24.14 8.90
N GLY A 196 -5.37 25.42 8.57
CA GLY A 196 -6.28 25.90 7.51
C GLY A 196 -5.90 25.38 6.12
N PRO A 197 -6.73 25.57 5.08
CA PRO A 197 -6.35 25.11 3.74
C PRO A 197 -5.03 25.79 3.32
N ASN A 198 -4.00 24.98 3.19
CA ASN A 198 -2.66 25.34 2.76
C ASN A 198 -2.55 25.00 1.27
N ILE A 199 -2.47 26.01 0.42
CA ILE A 199 -2.69 25.90 -1.02
C ILE A 199 -1.38 26.17 -1.75
N PHE A 200 -0.90 25.19 -2.48
CA PHE A 200 0.28 25.28 -3.33
C PHE A 200 -0.18 25.48 -4.77
N GLU A 201 -0.08 26.71 -5.26
CA GLU A 201 -0.35 27.06 -6.66
C GLU A 201 0.95 26.83 -7.46
N LEU A 202 0.93 25.81 -8.32
CA LEU A 202 2.06 25.38 -9.14
C LEU A 202 2.22 26.28 -10.38
N LYS A 203 3.41 26.24 -11.00
CA LYS A 203 3.74 27.03 -12.20
C LYS A 203 2.78 26.80 -13.39
N ASN A 204 2.20 25.60 -13.50
CA ASN A 204 1.23 25.23 -14.54
C ASN A 204 -0.22 25.70 -14.21
N GLY A 205 -0.44 26.37 -13.08
CA GLY A 205 -1.76 26.84 -12.63
C GLY A 205 -2.55 25.82 -11.81
N GLU A 206 -2.04 24.61 -11.64
CA GLU A 206 -2.64 23.60 -10.78
C GLU A 206 -2.49 23.92 -9.29
N CYS A 207 -3.39 23.42 -8.46
CA CYS A 207 -3.40 23.67 -7.03
C CYS A 207 -3.37 22.35 -6.25
N ILE A 208 -2.45 22.23 -5.30
CA ILE A 208 -2.47 21.18 -4.27
C ILE A 208 -2.93 21.83 -2.96
N VAL A 209 -3.93 21.27 -2.30
CA VAL A 209 -4.46 21.76 -1.03
C VAL A 209 -4.16 20.76 0.06
N ILE A 210 -3.59 21.21 1.17
CA ILE A 210 -3.31 20.42 2.35
C ILE A 210 -4.01 21.06 3.54
N ARG A 211 -4.88 20.32 4.21
CA ARG A 211 -5.64 20.82 5.36
C ARG A 211 -5.66 19.79 6.48
N PHE A 212 -5.70 20.28 7.70
CA PHE A 212 -5.86 19.46 8.88
C PHE A 212 -7.17 19.82 9.58
N THR A 213 -7.76 18.87 10.29
CA THR A 213 -8.71 19.20 11.37
C THR A 213 -8.00 19.97 12.48
N ALA A 214 -8.76 20.67 13.32
CA ALA A 214 -8.21 21.44 14.44
C ALA A 214 -7.34 20.59 15.39
N GLY A 215 -7.68 19.31 15.58
CA GLY A 215 -6.89 18.35 16.36
C GLY A 215 -5.71 17.72 15.62
N ARG A 216 -5.53 18.00 14.31
CA ARG A 216 -4.56 17.39 13.39
C ARG A 216 -4.58 15.86 13.36
N ASP A 217 -5.71 15.27 13.71
CA ASP A 217 -6.03 13.85 13.63
C ASP A 217 -6.49 13.44 12.23
N LEU A 218 -7.00 14.36 11.42
CA LEU A 218 -7.37 14.11 10.02
C LEU A 218 -6.61 15.06 9.10
N LEU A 219 -5.81 14.49 8.22
CA LEU A 219 -5.16 15.16 7.11
C LEU A 219 -6.00 14.96 5.85
N ILE A 220 -6.19 16.02 5.08
CA ILE A 220 -6.86 15.97 3.79
C ILE A 220 -5.97 16.65 2.75
N ILE A 221 -5.71 15.95 1.65
CA ILE A 221 -4.91 16.41 0.52
C ILE A 221 -5.84 16.43 -0.70
N GLU A 222 -5.99 17.58 -1.36
CA GLU A 222 -6.65 17.68 -2.66
C GLU A 222 -5.59 18.00 -3.72
N GLN A 223 -5.61 17.29 -4.84
CA GLN A 223 -4.66 17.50 -5.92
C GLN A 223 -5.31 17.29 -7.29
N PRO A 224 -4.77 17.86 -8.38
CA PRO A 224 -5.21 17.56 -9.72
C PRO A 224 -5.06 16.07 -10.00
N ASP A 225 -5.99 15.53 -10.79
CA ASP A 225 -5.97 14.17 -11.28
C ASP A 225 -6.26 14.20 -12.78
N TYR A 226 -5.89 13.15 -13.51
CA TYR A 226 -6.06 13.06 -14.96
C TYR A 226 -7.50 13.35 -15.42
N THR A 227 -8.49 13.02 -14.58
CA THR A 227 -9.92 13.19 -14.87
C THR A 227 -10.55 14.45 -14.26
N GLY A 228 -9.81 15.18 -13.42
CA GLY A 228 -10.32 16.31 -12.65
C GLY A 228 -9.47 16.56 -11.39
N CYS A 229 -9.93 16.06 -10.25
CA CYS A 229 -9.19 16.14 -8.99
C CYS A 229 -9.39 14.92 -8.11
N SER A 230 -8.37 14.58 -7.33
CA SER A 230 -8.45 13.58 -6.27
C SER A 230 -8.37 14.25 -4.90
N GLN A 231 -9.07 13.65 -3.93
CA GLN A 231 -8.96 14.02 -2.53
C GLN A 231 -8.56 12.78 -1.74
N GLN A 232 -7.43 12.85 -1.04
CA GLN A 232 -6.97 11.82 -0.13
C GLN A 232 -7.19 12.26 1.31
N THR A 233 -7.61 11.34 2.17
CA THR A 233 -7.79 11.58 3.60
C THR A 233 -6.99 10.57 4.40
N PHE A 234 -6.29 11.00 5.43
CA PHE A 234 -5.49 10.15 6.32
C PHE A 234 -5.88 10.45 7.77
N HIS A 235 -6.32 9.44 8.50
CA HIS A 235 -6.73 9.59 9.90
C HIS A 235 -5.64 9.06 10.83
N PHE A 236 -4.97 9.95 11.55
CA PHE A 236 -3.97 9.63 12.55
C PHE A 236 -4.58 9.44 13.95
N PRO A 237 -3.98 8.60 14.81
CA PRO A 237 -2.87 7.68 14.55
C PRO A 237 -3.34 6.35 13.94
N SER A 238 -4.55 6.30 13.37
CA SER A 238 -5.04 5.10 12.71
C SER A 238 -4.35 4.91 11.34
N LEU A 239 -4.52 3.74 10.74
CA LEU A 239 -4.05 3.50 9.38
C LEU A 239 -5.18 3.65 8.35
N LEU A 240 -6.30 4.26 8.76
CA LEU A 240 -7.43 4.51 7.90
C LEU A 240 -7.10 5.63 6.93
N SER A 241 -7.30 5.35 5.65
CA SER A 241 -7.23 6.35 4.61
C SER A 241 -8.36 6.17 3.61
N ALA A 242 -8.66 7.23 2.87
CA ALA A 242 -9.59 7.17 1.77
C ALA A 242 -9.12 8.05 0.62
N GLU A 243 -9.55 7.70 -0.58
CA GLU A 243 -9.21 8.40 -1.82
C GLU A 243 -10.49 8.57 -2.63
N TRP A 244 -10.79 9.82 -2.97
CA TRP A 244 -12.01 10.23 -3.65
C TRP A 244 -11.63 10.84 -4.99
N HIS A 245 -12.28 10.42 -6.08
CA HIS A 245 -12.00 10.95 -7.42
C HIS A 245 -13.19 11.72 -7.97
N PHE A 246 -12.92 12.92 -8.46
CA PHE A 246 -13.91 13.83 -9.02
C PHE A 246 -13.57 14.16 -10.47
N ASP A 247 -14.61 14.27 -11.31
CA ASP A 247 -14.44 14.75 -12.68
C ASP A 247 -14.13 16.25 -12.74
N GLY A 248 -13.80 16.77 -13.92
CA GLY A 248 -13.55 18.21 -14.15
C GLY A 248 -14.72 19.15 -13.81
N ARG A 249 -15.91 18.62 -13.48
CA ARG A 249 -17.07 19.38 -12.97
C ARG A 249 -17.27 19.20 -11.46
N LYS A 250 -16.27 18.65 -10.76
CA LYS A 250 -16.27 18.32 -9.33
C LYS A 250 -17.37 17.33 -8.92
N ARG A 251 -17.75 16.42 -9.81
CA ARG A 251 -18.72 15.35 -9.50
C ARG A 251 -17.97 14.08 -9.14
N LEU A 252 -18.30 13.51 -7.99
CA LEU A 252 -17.73 12.24 -7.52
C LEU A 252 -17.96 11.13 -8.55
N GLN A 253 -16.89 10.44 -8.94
CA GLN A 253 -16.91 9.30 -9.86
C GLN A 253 -16.83 7.97 -9.10
N HIS A 254 -15.88 7.89 -8.17
CA HIS A 254 -15.65 6.72 -7.32
C HIS A 254 -14.86 7.14 -6.08
N PHE A 255 -14.89 6.30 -5.06
CA PHE A 255 -14.02 6.46 -3.91
C PHE A 255 -13.56 5.10 -3.38
N GLN A 256 -12.41 5.10 -2.73
CA GLN A 256 -11.78 3.94 -2.14
C GLN A 256 -11.48 4.24 -0.68
N THR A 257 -11.68 3.27 0.19
CA THR A 257 -11.19 3.33 1.57
C THR A 257 -10.20 2.21 1.79
N ARG A 258 -9.08 2.53 2.43
CA ARG A 258 -8.05 1.56 2.78
C ARG A 258 -7.99 1.44 4.29
N ARG A 259 -8.26 0.24 4.79
CA ARG A 259 -8.00 -0.17 6.16
C ARG A 259 -6.77 -1.04 6.15
N ALA A 260 -5.63 -0.40 6.03
CA ALA A 260 -4.39 -1.11 5.89
C ALA A 260 -3.78 -1.38 7.26
N LEU A 261 -3.38 -2.62 7.53
CA LEU A 261 -2.52 -2.93 8.68
C LEU A 261 -1.05 -2.62 8.34
N TRP A 262 -0.67 -2.73 7.05
CA TRP A 262 0.64 -2.42 6.48
C TRP A 262 0.52 -2.02 4.99
N HIS A 263 1.52 -1.41 4.33
CA HIS A 263 1.37 -1.00 2.91
C HIS A 263 1.13 -2.20 2.00
N GLN A 264 1.61 -3.37 2.44
CA GLN A 264 1.43 -4.65 1.79
C GLN A 264 0.35 -5.55 2.42
N HIS A 265 -0.28 -5.11 3.52
CA HIS A 265 -1.35 -5.86 4.21
C HIS A 265 -2.57 -4.97 4.47
N GLY A 266 -3.74 -5.36 3.99
CA GLY A 266 -4.89 -4.52 4.24
C GLY A 266 -6.16 -4.99 3.59
N LEU A 267 -7.25 -4.35 4.02
CA LEU A 267 -8.53 -4.38 3.35
C LEU A 267 -8.69 -3.09 2.55
N ASP A 268 -8.80 -3.22 1.24
CA ASP A 268 -9.15 -2.13 0.34
C ASP A 268 -10.60 -2.31 -0.12
N GLU A 269 -11.43 -1.32 0.17
CA GLU A 269 -12.85 -1.30 -0.20
C GLU A 269 -13.05 -0.21 -1.26
N SER A 270 -13.61 -0.57 -2.41
CA SER A 270 -13.97 0.37 -3.47
C SER A 270 -15.47 0.54 -3.53
N TYR A 271 -15.92 1.77 -3.75
CA TYR A 271 -17.33 2.13 -3.78
C TYR A 271 -17.68 2.94 -5.02
N ASN A 272 -18.90 2.73 -5.49
CA ASN A 272 -19.50 3.51 -6.56
C ASN A 272 -19.88 4.92 -6.07
N LYS A 273 -20.13 5.84 -7.01
CA LYS A 273 -20.59 7.21 -6.71
C LYS A 273 -21.88 7.32 -5.89
N ASP A 274 -22.70 6.27 -5.86
CA ASP A 274 -23.94 6.19 -5.08
C ASP A 274 -23.72 5.63 -3.66
N GLY A 275 -22.48 5.28 -3.32
CA GLY A 275 -22.10 4.68 -2.04
C GLY A 275 -22.25 3.16 -1.96
N SER A 276 -22.73 2.50 -3.02
CA SER A 276 -22.76 1.03 -3.07
C SER A 276 -21.34 0.48 -3.16
N ILE A 277 -21.10 -0.63 -2.48
CA ILE A 277 -19.81 -1.32 -2.52
C ILE A 277 -19.62 -1.95 -3.91
N ASN A 278 -18.43 -1.78 -4.47
CA ASN A 278 -18.05 -2.33 -5.78
C ASN A 278 -17.12 -3.53 -5.60
N SER A 279 -16.12 -3.41 -4.74
CA SER A 279 -15.19 -4.50 -4.45
C SER A 279 -14.55 -4.39 -3.08
N CYS A 280 -14.13 -5.54 -2.54
CA CYS A 280 -13.28 -5.68 -1.37
C CYS A 280 -12.06 -6.50 -1.75
N GLU A 281 -10.86 -6.03 -1.41
CA GLU A 281 -9.62 -6.77 -1.63
C GLU A 281 -8.85 -6.90 -0.33
N LEU A 282 -8.51 -8.13 0.03
CA LEU A 282 -7.66 -8.47 1.15
C LEU A 282 -6.28 -8.87 0.62
N SER A 283 -5.27 -8.12 1.02
CA SER A 283 -3.88 -8.34 0.62
C SER A 283 -3.02 -8.76 1.80
N LEU A 284 -2.05 -9.64 1.53
CA LEU A 284 -0.99 -10.04 2.44
C LEU A 284 0.36 -9.97 1.73
N ASN A 285 1.33 -9.17 2.21
CA ASN A 285 2.64 -8.96 1.56
C ASN A 285 2.52 -8.62 0.06
N ASP A 286 1.64 -7.66 -0.28
CA ASP A 286 1.37 -7.16 -1.64
C ASP A 286 0.73 -8.21 -2.55
N THR A 287 0.45 -9.38 -1.99
CA THR A 287 -0.25 -10.46 -2.67
C THR A 287 -1.71 -10.40 -2.29
N LYS A 288 -2.59 -10.17 -3.27
CA LYS A 288 -4.04 -10.28 -3.07
C LYS A 288 -4.36 -11.73 -2.70
N ILE A 289 -4.79 -11.98 -1.47
CA ILE A 289 -5.17 -13.33 -1.02
C ILE A 289 -6.65 -13.60 -1.27
N ARG A 290 -7.48 -12.53 -1.27
CA ARG A 290 -8.91 -12.61 -1.57
C ARG A 290 -9.40 -11.32 -2.21
N SER A 291 -10.26 -11.43 -3.20
CA SER A 291 -10.97 -10.31 -3.82
C SER A 291 -12.43 -10.67 -3.99
N GLU A 292 -13.33 -9.77 -3.63
CA GLU A 292 -14.77 -9.92 -3.75
C GLU A 292 -15.30 -8.76 -4.60
N TYR A 293 -16.18 -9.06 -5.53
CA TYR A 293 -16.83 -8.09 -6.39
C TYR A 293 -18.33 -8.17 -6.20
N TYR A 294 -18.96 -7.02 -6.11
CA TYR A 294 -20.34 -6.89 -5.71
C TYR A 294 -21.20 -6.31 -6.83
N SER A 295 -22.43 -6.79 -6.91
CA SER A 295 -23.47 -6.15 -7.70
C SER A 295 -23.84 -4.79 -7.08
N ARG A 296 -24.59 -3.97 -7.83
CA ARG A 296 -25.16 -2.72 -7.29
C ARG A 296 -26.08 -2.92 -6.09
N GLU A 297 -26.67 -4.11 -5.92
CA GLU A 297 -27.49 -4.46 -4.76
C GLU A 297 -26.64 -4.85 -3.53
N GLY A 298 -25.31 -4.92 -3.68
CA GLY A 298 -24.41 -5.37 -2.61
C GLY A 298 -24.35 -6.89 -2.44
N LYS A 299 -24.82 -7.67 -3.42
CA LYS A 299 -24.63 -9.13 -3.44
C LYS A 299 -23.29 -9.47 -4.08
N ILE A 300 -22.65 -10.53 -3.63
CA ILE A 300 -21.39 -10.98 -4.22
C ILE A 300 -21.68 -11.57 -5.61
N ASP A 301 -21.08 -10.98 -6.64
CA ASP A 301 -21.15 -11.47 -8.02
C ASP A 301 -20.00 -12.43 -8.32
N SER A 302 -18.82 -12.14 -7.77
CA SER A 302 -17.66 -13.02 -7.92
C SER A 302 -16.65 -12.89 -6.80
N GLU A 303 -15.93 -13.97 -6.56
CA GLU A 303 -14.81 -14.05 -5.63
C GLU A 303 -13.58 -14.61 -6.34
N ILE A 304 -12.42 -14.11 -5.96
CA ILE A 304 -11.11 -14.62 -6.35
C ILE A 304 -10.33 -14.89 -5.07
N GLN A 305 -9.75 -16.08 -4.95
CA GLN A 305 -8.90 -16.45 -3.81
C GLN A 305 -7.58 -17.01 -4.34
N ASN A 306 -6.46 -16.52 -3.81
CA ASN A 306 -5.14 -17.01 -4.18
C ASN A 306 -4.61 -17.90 -3.06
N PHE A 307 -4.36 -19.17 -3.37
CA PHE A 307 -3.88 -20.15 -2.41
C PHE A 307 -2.87 -21.09 -3.08
N GLN A 308 -1.69 -21.26 -2.48
CA GLN A 308 -0.66 -22.18 -2.96
C GLN A 308 -0.33 -22.05 -4.47
N GLN A 309 -0.15 -20.80 -4.94
CA GLN A 309 0.12 -20.49 -6.37
C GLN A 309 -1.03 -20.81 -7.34
N GLN A 310 -2.22 -21.13 -6.84
CA GLN A 310 -3.43 -21.32 -7.62
C GLN A 310 -4.41 -20.18 -7.37
N GLU A 311 -5.07 -19.74 -8.44
CA GLU A 311 -6.15 -18.77 -8.38
C GLU A 311 -7.49 -19.51 -8.47
N TYR A 312 -8.29 -19.42 -7.41
CA TYR A 312 -9.63 -19.97 -7.35
C TYR A 312 -10.63 -18.86 -7.67
N LYS A 313 -11.54 -19.12 -8.61
CA LYS A 313 -12.64 -18.20 -8.92
C LYS A 313 -13.98 -18.82 -8.64
N ILE A 314 -14.85 -18.04 -8.00
CA ILE A 314 -16.25 -18.38 -7.78
C ILE A 314 -17.08 -17.28 -8.42
N ARG A 315 -18.12 -17.66 -9.17
CA ARG A 315 -19.15 -16.74 -9.64
C ARG A 315 -20.50 -17.17 -9.12
N TYR A 316 -21.39 -16.20 -8.96
CA TYR A 316 -22.71 -16.39 -8.41
C TYR A 316 -23.79 -16.02 -9.41
N TRP A 317 -24.95 -16.67 -9.28
CA TRP A 317 -26.18 -16.21 -9.89
C TRP A 317 -26.69 -14.95 -9.17
N PRO A 318 -27.55 -14.14 -9.80
CA PRO A 318 -28.17 -12.98 -9.13
C PRO A 318 -29.02 -13.34 -7.91
N SER A 319 -29.46 -14.60 -7.81
CA SER A 319 -30.12 -15.18 -6.65
C SER A 319 -29.19 -15.39 -5.44
N GLY A 320 -27.86 -15.35 -5.64
CA GLY A 320 -26.83 -15.66 -4.64
C GLY A 320 -26.38 -17.12 -4.64
N SER A 321 -27.03 -18.00 -5.42
CA SER A 321 -26.57 -19.39 -5.60
C SER A 321 -25.23 -19.42 -6.37
N VAL A 322 -24.37 -20.39 -6.07
CA VAL A 322 -23.13 -20.61 -6.84
C VAL A 322 -23.48 -20.87 -8.31
N ASN A 323 -22.83 -20.17 -9.22
CA ASN A 323 -22.93 -20.39 -10.66
C ASN A 323 -21.75 -21.22 -11.17
N THR A 324 -20.51 -20.81 -10.91
CA THR A 324 -19.31 -21.58 -11.28
C THR A 324 -18.26 -21.55 -10.17
N ARG A 325 -17.49 -22.62 -10.08
CA ARG A 325 -16.22 -22.69 -9.34
C ARG A 325 -15.15 -23.22 -10.26
N LEU A 326 -14.03 -22.53 -10.37
CA LEU A 326 -12.90 -22.95 -11.19
C LEU A 326 -11.56 -22.65 -10.52
N ILE A 327 -10.54 -23.38 -10.96
CA ILE A 327 -9.13 -23.13 -10.66
C ILE A 327 -8.47 -22.64 -11.95
N ILE A 328 -7.63 -21.62 -11.85
CA ILE A 328 -6.72 -21.22 -12.92
C ILE A 328 -5.35 -21.79 -12.60
N GLU A 329 -4.95 -22.78 -13.39
CA GLU A 329 -3.65 -23.42 -13.32
C GLU A 329 -2.69 -22.64 -14.23
N SER A 330 -1.81 -21.86 -13.61
CA SER A 330 -0.79 -21.08 -14.33
C SER A 330 0.48 -21.91 -14.48
N ASN A 331 0.95 -22.11 -15.70
CA ASN A 331 2.29 -22.61 -15.99
C ASN A 331 3.07 -21.56 -16.82
N SER A 332 4.38 -21.75 -16.99
CA SER A 332 5.28 -20.74 -17.55
C SER A 332 4.89 -20.17 -18.92
N ASN A 333 4.03 -20.86 -19.68
CA ASN A 333 3.64 -20.47 -21.03
C ASN A 333 2.12 -20.41 -21.27
N SER A 334 1.27 -20.78 -20.30
CA SER A 334 -0.19 -20.77 -20.47
C SER A 334 -0.94 -20.79 -19.12
N SER A 335 -2.14 -20.24 -19.11
CA SER A 335 -3.10 -20.42 -18.01
C SER A 335 -4.24 -21.31 -18.47
N ARG A 336 -4.55 -22.37 -17.72
CA ARG A 336 -5.68 -23.25 -18.02
C ARG A 336 -6.78 -23.11 -16.98
N GLU A 337 -8.01 -22.90 -17.44
CA GLU A 337 -9.20 -22.90 -16.58
C GLU A 337 -9.69 -24.34 -16.39
N ARG A 338 -9.78 -24.79 -15.13
CA ARG A 338 -10.39 -26.06 -14.74
C ARG A 338 -11.62 -25.80 -13.88
N TYR A 339 -12.79 -26.08 -14.43
CA TYR A 339 -14.07 -25.99 -13.74
C TYR A 339 -14.25 -27.17 -12.79
N LEU A 340 -14.51 -26.85 -11.53
CA LEU A 340 -14.81 -27.82 -10.47
C LEU A 340 -16.31 -28.05 -10.33
N GLN A 341 -17.11 -27.04 -10.67
CA GLN A 341 -18.56 -27.04 -10.53
C GLN A 341 -19.16 -25.97 -11.45
N CYS A 342 -20.25 -26.30 -12.15
CA CYS A 342 -21.15 -25.27 -12.71
C CYS A 342 -22.57 -25.66 -12.35
N CYS A 343 -23.35 -24.72 -11.84
CA CYS A 343 -24.73 -24.97 -11.43
C CYS A 343 -25.71 -24.09 -12.19
N ASP A 344 -26.94 -24.58 -12.34
CA ASP A 344 -28.08 -23.76 -12.73
C ASP A 344 -28.50 -22.77 -11.62
N GLU A 345 -29.47 -21.92 -11.91
CA GLU A 345 -29.98 -20.89 -10.99
C GLU A 345 -30.54 -21.45 -9.67
N ASN A 346 -30.92 -22.74 -9.66
CA ASN A 346 -31.44 -23.46 -8.50
C ASN A 346 -30.33 -24.19 -7.72
N GLY A 347 -29.07 -24.03 -8.13
CA GLY A 347 -27.91 -24.66 -7.50
C GLY A 347 -27.71 -26.13 -7.90
N LYS A 348 -28.41 -26.62 -8.92
CA LYS A 348 -28.23 -27.99 -9.41
C LYS A 348 -27.04 -28.05 -10.36
N ASP A 349 -26.18 -29.05 -10.13
CA ASP A 349 -24.98 -29.24 -10.93
C ASP A 349 -25.29 -29.56 -12.40
N LEU A 350 -24.75 -28.72 -13.29
CA LEU A 350 -24.74 -28.85 -14.74
C LEU A 350 -23.51 -29.62 -15.24
N LEU A 351 -22.46 -29.76 -14.41
CA LEU A 351 -21.22 -30.49 -14.71
C LEU A 351 -21.10 -31.79 -13.89
N LEU A 352 -22.09 -32.67 -14.02
CA LEU A 352 -22.07 -33.97 -13.34
C LEU A 352 -20.79 -34.74 -13.71
N ASN A 353 -20.00 -35.10 -12.68
CA ASN A 353 -18.70 -35.75 -12.82
C ASN A 353 -17.70 -34.95 -13.69
N GLY A 354 -17.77 -33.62 -13.67
CA GLY A 354 -16.88 -32.73 -14.41
C GLY A 354 -17.19 -32.63 -15.91
N THR A 355 -18.35 -33.11 -16.35
CA THR A 355 -18.75 -33.06 -17.77
C THR A 355 -20.16 -32.48 -17.91
N GLY A 356 -20.36 -31.59 -18.89
CA GLY A 356 -21.67 -30.99 -19.15
C GLY A 356 -21.59 -29.62 -19.81
N ARG A 357 -22.62 -28.80 -19.60
CA ARG A 357 -22.75 -27.48 -20.23
C ARG A 357 -22.33 -26.38 -19.25
N LEU A 358 -21.38 -25.56 -19.66
CA LEU A 358 -21.07 -24.30 -18.99
C LEU A 358 -22.13 -23.26 -19.34
N PHE A 359 -22.64 -22.60 -18.30
CA PHE A 359 -23.30 -21.31 -18.40
C PHE A 359 -22.73 -20.44 -17.28
N GLU A 360 -21.83 -19.52 -17.62
CA GLU A 360 -21.18 -18.65 -16.64
C GLU A 360 -21.68 -17.22 -16.74
N VAL A 361 -22.26 -16.71 -15.66
CA VAL A 361 -22.76 -15.34 -15.54
C VAL A 361 -21.58 -14.38 -15.37
N LEU A 362 -21.45 -13.44 -16.30
CA LEU A 362 -20.41 -12.41 -16.27
C LEU A 362 -20.93 -11.10 -15.68
N THR A 363 -22.18 -10.75 -15.97
CA THR A 363 -22.82 -9.52 -15.49
C THR A 363 -24.34 -9.68 -15.49
N ALA A 364 -25.00 -9.18 -14.45
CA ALA A 364 -26.45 -9.09 -14.36
C ALA A 364 -26.92 -7.64 -14.12
N SER A 365 -28.17 -7.33 -14.46
CA SER A 365 -28.83 -6.07 -14.12
C SER A 365 -29.36 -6.11 -12.69
N GLU A 366 -29.79 -4.94 -12.22
CA GLU A 366 -30.35 -4.75 -10.88
C GLU A 366 -31.58 -5.63 -10.64
N ASP A 367 -32.42 -5.87 -11.65
CA ASP A 367 -33.60 -6.75 -11.53
C ASP A 367 -33.26 -8.25 -11.58
N GLY A 368 -31.98 -8.62 -11.58
CA GLY A 368 -31.52 -10.00 -11.66
C GLY A 368 -31.48 -10.59 -13.06
N THR A 369 -31.76 -9.81 -14.11
CA THR A 369 -31.64 -10.29 -15.49
C THR A 369 -30.17 -10.47 -15.88
N VAL A 370 -29.80 -11.66 -16.37
CA VAL A 370 -28.44 -11.90 -16.87
C VAL A 370 -28.22 -11.10 -18.15
N LEU A 371 -27.28 -10.14 -18.10
CA LEU A 371 -26.96 -9.27 -19.23
C LEU A 371 -25.85 -9.85 -20.10
N ARG A 372 -24.83 -10.42 -19.46
CA ARG A 372 -23.67 -11.01 -20.13
C ARG A 372 -23.33 -12.35 -19.52
N TRP A 373 -23.08 -13.33 -20.38
CA TRP A 373 -22.68 -14.66 -19.95
C TRP A 373 -21.81 -15.30 -21.02
N ARG A 374 -21.12 -16.38 -20.66
CA ARG A 374 -20.42 -17.25 -21.61
C ARG A 374 -20.89 -18.69 -21.46
N GLU A 375 -20.93 -19.40 -22.59
CA GLU A 375 -21.32 -20.80 -22.66
C GLU A 375 -20.26 -21.61 -23.39
N CYS A 376 -20.08 -22.87 -23.02
CA CYS A 376 -19.17 -23.81 -23.65
C CYS A 376 -19.52 -25.24 -23.22
N ASP A 377 -19.00 -26.24 -23.91
CA ASP A 377 -19.03 -27.61 -23.39
C ASP A 377 -17.82 -27.83 -22.49
N VAL A 378 -18.00 -28.59 -21.42
CA VAL A 378 -16.95 -28.94 -20.46
C VAL A 378 -16.83 -30.45 -20.41
N PHE A 379 -15.59 -30.93 -20.50
CA PHE A 379 -15.27 -32.35 -20.40
C PHE A 379 -14.12 -32.55 -19.42
N SER A 380 -14.33 -33.38 -18.40
CA SER A 380 -13.37 -33.61 -17.31
C SER A 380 -12.86 -32.31 -16.65
N GLY A 381 -13.74 -31.31 -16.53
CA GLY A 381 -13.45 -30.00 -15.95
C GLY A 381 -12.83 -28.98 -16.91
N TYR A 382 -12.56 -29.32 -18.16
CA TYR A 382 -11.93 -28.40 -19.12
C TYR A 382 -12.88 -28.00 -20.25
N LEU A 383 -12.74 -26.77 -20.72
CA LEU A 383 -13.47 -26.26 -21.89
C LEU A 383 -13.14 -27.09 -23.14
N GLN A 384 -14.16 -27.43 -23.91
CA GLN A 384 -14.08 -28.18 -25.16
C GLN A 384 -14.99 -27.56 -26.21
N GLY A 385 -14.53 -27.48 -27.46
CA GLY A 385 -15.32 -26.94 -28.56
C GLY A 385 -15.33 -25.41 -28.55
N ILE A 386 -16.49 -24.79 -28.79
CA ILE A 386 -16.58 -23.34 -28.95
C ILE A 386 -17.09 -22.70 -27.67
N ARG A 387 -16.30 -21.79 -27.10
CA ARG A 387 -16.75 -20.87 -26.06
C ARG A 387 -17.39 -19.66 -26.72
N ILE A 388 -18.61 -19.35 -26.33
CA ILE A 388 -19.40 -18.26 -26.90
C ILE A 388 -19.71 -17.26 -25.79
N TRP A 389 -19.42 -15.98 -26.01
CA TRP A 389 -19.87 -14.90 -25.15
C TRP A 389 -21.12 -14.29 -25.73
N LYS A 390 -22.12 -14.09 -24.87
CA LYS A 390 -23.38 -13.46 -25.23
C LYS A 390 -23.61 -12.20 -24.41
N GLU A 391 -24.15 -11.18 -25.06
CA GLU A 391 -24.65 -9.96 -24.45
C GLU A 391 -26.10 -9.75 -24.88
N ARG A 392 -27.02 -9.68 -23.92
CA ARG A 392 -28.47 -9.51 -24.14
C ARG A 392 -29.04 -10.49 -25.18
N GLY A 393 -28.58 -11.74 -25.15
CA GLY A 393 -29.02 -12.80 -26.07
C GLY A 393 -28.29 -12.88 -27.41
N GLN A 394 -27.42 -11.92 -27.72
CA GLN A 394 -26.64 -11.92 -28.96
C GLN A 394 -25.23 -12.42 -28.73
N GLU A 395 -24.73 -13.27 -29.62
CA GLU A 395 -23.31 -13.64 -29.65
C GLU A 395 -22.47 -12.41 -30.00
N VAL A 396 -21.49 -12.10 -29.15
CA VAL A 396 -20.57 -10.97 -29.32
C VAL A 396 -19.14 -11.42 -29.57
N GLN A 397 -18.79 -12.64 -29.18
CA GLN A 397 -17.48 -13.22 -29.35
C GLN A 397 -17.58 -14.74 -29.31
N SER A 398 -16.69 -15.43 -30.02
CA SER A 398 -16.47 -16.86 -29.88
C SER A 398 -14.99 -17.22 -29.98
N GLU A 399 -14.60 -18.31 -29.34
CA GLU A 399 -13.23 -18.83 -29.28
C GLU A 399 -13.28 -20.36 -29.33
N MET A 400 -12.41 -20.97 -30.14
CA MET A 400 -12.39 -22.42 -30.32
C MET A 400 -11.29 -23.08 -29.48
N PHE A 401 -11.70 -23.99 -28.62
CA PHE A 401 -10.86 -24.87 -27.81
C PHE A 401 -10.76 -26.23 -28.48
N HIS A 402 -9.55 -26.59 -28.90
CA HIS A 402 -9.27 -27.92 -29.43
C HIS A 402 -8.98 -28.85 -28.25
N GLU A 403 -9.44 -30.10 -28.31
CA GLU A 403 -9.33 -31.10 -27.25
C GLU A 403 -7.96 -31.15 -26.55
N GLY A 404 -8.00 -31.46 -25.25
CA GLY A 404 -6.83 -31.66 -24.42
C GLY A 404 -5.90 -32.75 -24.97
N TYR A 405 -4.62 -32.40 -25.08
CA TYR A 405 -3.57 -33.41 -25.09
C TYR A 405 -3.58 -34.16 -23.76
N ILE A 406 -4.28 -35.30 -23.73
CA ILE A 406 -3.86 -36.43 -22.91
C ILE A 406 -2.65 -37.00 -23.66
N GLN A 407 -1.44 -36.59 -23.28
CA GLN A 407 -0.30 -37.49 -23.46
C GLN A 407 -0.33 -38.47 -22.30
N HIS A 408 -0.51 -39.74 -22.65
CA HIS A 408 -0.34 -40.89 -21.75
C HIS A 408 1.06 -40.90 -21.12
#